data_AF-A0A7S1VJD7-F1
#
_entry.id   AF-A0A7S1VJD7-F1
#
_cell.length_a   1.000
_cell.length_b   1.000
_cell.length_c   1.000
_cell.angle_alpha   90.00
_cell.angle_beta   90.00
_cell.angle_gamma   90.00
#
_symmetry.space_group_name_H-M   'P 1'
#
loop_
_entity.id
_entity.type
_entity.pdbx_description
1 polymer ?
#
loop_
_entity_poly.entity_id
_entity_poly.type
_entity_poly.pdbx_seq_one_letter_code
_entity_poly.pdbx_strand_id
1 'polypeptide(L)'
;MMVDPCIAYDAEGTEYREFSCVYPQLDRFYFSFEKKYDPIPLSLWMEANNWLPVAAVSVYAILCWRGQVWMKDHDRWHWRYILTAWNFGLSLFSFVGMMRTAPNLLHNLVTMSLEDNMCADPRETFGSGSTGLWVQLFILSKFPELFDTFFIVIHKKPLIFLHWYHHITVLLYCWHSYVSTSPPGIFFVVMNYSVHASMYFYYGLMALRMKPKWMHPMIITSFQISQMIVGVAVTCAGFYYYLKNPGTCMITGENNTAAFCMYGSYLFLFLQFFLGRYFGPPKKGSKSLAKKVA
;
A
#
# COMPACT_ATOMS: atom_id res chain seq x y z
N MET A 1 40.55 -8.53 -11.07
CA MET A 1 39.34 -8.00 -10.42
C MET A 1 38.38 -9.16 -10.27
N MET A 2 38.08 -9.57 -9.03
CA MET A 2 36.97 -10.50 -8.80
C MET A 2 35.69 -9.71 -9.02
N VAL A 3 34.90 -10.09 -10.03
CA VAL A 3 33.57 -9.52 -10.25
C VAL A 3 32.72 -9.92 -9.06
N ASP A 4 32.14 -8.95 -8.36
CA ASP A 4 31.23 -9.20 -7.25
C ASP A 4 30.01 -9.99 -7.79
N PRO A 5 29.78 -11.23 -7.33
CA PRO A 5 28.75 -12.10 -7.90
C PRO A 5 27.33 -11.60 -7.64
N CYS A 6 27.15 -10.59 -6.78
CA CYS A 6 25.85 -10.02 -6.44
C CYS A 6 25.48 -8.80 -7.29
N ILE A 7 26.40 -8.29 -8.11
CA ILE A 7 26.13 -7.19 -9.03
C ILE A 7 25.38 -7.71 -10.26
N ALA A 8 24.30 -7.02 -10.61
CA ALA A 8 23.50 -7.25 -11.80
C ALA A 8 23.20 -5.91 -12.49
N TYR A 9 22.71 -5.99 -13.73
CA TYR A 9 22.34 -4.84 -14.55
C TYR A 9 20.90 -5.03 -15.03
N ASP A 10 20.11 -3.97 -14.98
CA ASP A 10 18.78 -3.96 -15.59
C ASP A 10 18.86 -3.70 -17.12
N ALA A 11 17.72 -3.71 -17.82
CA ALA A 11 17.69 -3.48 -19.27
C ALA A 11 18.17 -2.09 -19.71
N GLU A 12 18.23 -1.11 -18.81
CA GLU A 12 18.81 0.22 -19.09
C GLU A 12 20.29 0.30 -18.74
N GLY A 13 20.87 -0.77 -18.19
CA GLY A 13 22.28 -0.86 -17.82
C GLY A 13 22.60 -0.26 -16.46
N THR A 14 21.59 0.03 -15.63
CA THR A 14 21.80 0.50 -14.26
C THR A 14 22.32 -0.64 -13.39
N GLU A 15 23.42 -0.39 -12.69
CA GLU A 15 24.03 -1.35 -11.78
C GLU A 15 23.20 -1.43 -10.49
N TYR A 16 22.86 -2.65 -10.06
CA TYR A 16 22.21 -2.89 -8.78
C TYR A 16 22.76 -4.13 -8.10
N ARG A 17 22.58 -4.21 -6.77
CA ARG A 17 22.95 -5.39 -5.98
C ARG A 17 21.71 -6.20 -5.64
N GLU A 18 21.69 -7.46 -6.05
CA GLU A 18 20.58 -8.35 -5.70
C GLU A 18 20.59 -8.66 -4.20
N PHE A 19 19.56 -8.22 -3.49
CA PHE A 19 19.50 -8.28 -2.03
C PHE A 19 19.66 -9.71 -1.47
N SER A 20 19.04 -10.69 -2.13
CA SER A 20 19.16 -12.10 -1.72
C SER A 20 20.58 -12.67 -1.84
N CYS A 21 21.42 -12.07 -2.69
CA CYS A 21 22.83 -12.43 -2.81
C CYS A 21 23.69 -11.77 -1.72
N VAL A 22 23.38 -10.52 -1.35
CA VAL A 22 24.05 -9.80 -0.24
C VAL A 22 23.84 -10.53 1.10
N TYR A 23 22.68 -11.15 1.29
CA TYR A 23 22.35 -11.96 2.47
C TYR A 23 22.05 -13.42 2.09
N PRO A 24 23.08 -14.28 1.93
CA PRO A 24 22.91 -15.66 1.49
C PRO A 24 21.98 -16.50 2.39
N GLN A 25 21.81 -16.13 3.67
CA GLN A 25 20.89 -16.81 4.58
C GLN A 25 19.42 -16.65 4.15
N LEU A 26 19.13 -15.59 3.40
CA LEU A 26 17.81 -15.29 2.86
C LEU A 26 17.57 -15.94 1.49
N ASP A 27 18.62 -16.26 0.72
CA ASP A 27 18.51 -16.78 -0.64
C ASP A 27 17.53 -17.97 -0.80
N ARG A 28 17.54 -18.90 0.17
CA ARG A 28 16.62 -20.06 0.20
C ARG A 28 15.13 -19.69 0.22
N PHE A 29 14.82 -18.47 0.63
CA PHE A 29 13.46 -17.96 0.67
C PHE A 29 13.08 -17.24 -0.61
N TYR A 30 13.99 -17.00 -1.56
CA TYR A 30 13.73 -16.30 -2.82
C TYR A 30 13.68 -17.27 -4.00
N PHE A 31 12.77 -17.02 -4.92
CA PHE A 31 12.66 -17.79 -6.16
C PHE A 31 13.59 -17.25 -7.25
N SER A 32 13.99 -18.14 -8.16
CA SER A 32 14.88 -17.78 -9.27
C SER A 32 14.30 -16.70 -10.19
N PHE A 33 12.98 -16.66 -10.35
CA PHE A 33 12.33 -15.63 -11.17
C PHE A 33 12.29 -14.26 -10.47
N GLU A 34 12.22 -14.22 -9.13
CA GLU A 34 12.26 -12.96 -8.37
C GLU A 34 13.65 -12.32 -8.53
N LYS A 35 14.71 -13.12 -8.38
CA LYS A 35 16.11 -12.66 -8.45
C LYS A 35 16.53 -12.13 -9.81
N LYS A 36 15.94 -12.67 -10.88
CA LYS A 36 16.23 -12.30 -12.28
C LYS A 36 15.21 -11.30 -12.84
N TYR A 37 14.40 -10.71 -11.97
CA TYR A 37 13.34 -9.82 -12.40
C TYR A 37 13.91 -8.48 -12.86
N ASP A 38 13.49 -8.07 -14.05
CA ASP A 38 13.80 -6.76 -14.61
C ASP A 38 12.54 -5.89 -14.58
N PRO A 39 12.52 -4.79 -13.80
CA PRO A 39 11.35 -3.91 -13.69
C PRO A 39 11.15 -3.06 -14.95
N ILE A 40 12.19 -2.82 -15.75
CA ILE A 40 12.22 -1.79 -16.81
C ILE A 40 11.14 -1.99 -17.88
N PRO A 41 10.94 -3.18 -18.48
CA PRO A 41 9.95 -3.33 -19.56
C PRO A 41 8.53 -2.97 -19.11
N LEU A 42 8.16 -3.36 -17.90
CA LEU A 42 6.84 -3.06 -17.35
C LEU A 42 6.76 -1.60 -16.87
N SER A 43 7.83 -1.02 -16.33
CA SER A 43 7.87 0.41 -15.97
C SER A 43 7.66 1.32 -17.18
N LEU A 44 8.34 1.05 -18.30
CA LEU A 44 8.16 1.79 -19.55
C LEU A 44 6.75 1.63 -20.11
N TRP A 45 6.17 0.43 -20.00
CA TRP A 45 4.78 0.22 -20.37
C TRP A 45 3.82 1.01 -19.47
N MET A 46 4.05 1.05 -18.16
CA MET A 46 3.23 1.82 -17.23
C MET A 46 3.32 3.32 -17.51
N GLU A 47 4.51 3.83 -17.80
CA GLU A 47 4.72 5.23 -18.21
C GLU A 47 3.94 5.57 -19.48
N ALA A 48 4.00 4.72 -20.50
CA ALA A 48 3.24 4.89 -21.74
C ALA A 48 1.72 4.82 -21.54
N ASN A 49 1.24 4.25 -20.43
CA ASN A 49 -0.17 3.98 -20.16
C ASN A 49 -0.71 4.72 -18.92
N ASN A 50 -0.29 5.96 -18.68
CA ASN A 50 -0.80 6.81 -17.60
C ASN A 50 -2.33 7.07 -17.63
N TRP A 51 -2.99 6.80 -18.75
CA TRP A 51 -4.46 6.86 -18.86
C TRP A 51 -5.17 5.73 -18.09
N LEU A 52 -4.50 4.59 -17.89
CA LEU A 52 -5.06 3.38 -17.28
C LEU A 52 -5.55 3.59 -15.84
N PRO A 53 -4.76 4.15 -14.90
CA PRO A 53 -5.23 4.39 -13.54
C PRO A 53 -6.42 5.35 -13.49
N VAL A 54 -6.43 6.38 -14.36
CA VAL A 54 -7.54 7.35 -14.47
C VAL A 54 -8.82 6.67 -14.96
N ALA A 55 -8.71 5.82 -15.99
CA ALA A 55 -9.83 5.03 -16.49
C ALA A 55 -10.37 4.08 -15.40
N ALA A 56 -9.48 3.40 -14.69
CA ALA A 56 -9.86 2.46 -13.62
C ALA A 56 -10.60 3.15 -12.48
N VAL A 57 -10.13 4.30 -11.97
CA VAL A 57 -10.83 5.02 -10.89
C VAL A 57 -12.16 5.62 -11.37
N SER A 58 -12.26 6.01 -12.64
CA SER A 58 -13.51 6.50 -13.23
C SER A 58 -14.57 5.39 -13.30
N VAL A 59 -14.18 4.22 -13.80
CA VAL A 59 -15.05 3.02 -13.81
C VAL A 59 -15.43 2.64 -12.38
N TYR A 60 -14.46 2.62 -11.46
CA TYR A 60 -14.70 2.33 -10.05
C TYR A 60 -15.71 3.28 -9.41
N ALA A 61 -15.60 4.59 -9.62
CA ALA A 61 -16.55 5.57 -9.08
C ALA A 61 -17.97 5.35 -9.62
N ILE A 62 -18.11 5.06 -10.92
CA ILE A 62 -19.39 4.72 -11.55
C ILE A 62 -19.95 3.44 -10.93
N LEU A 63 -19.14 2.39 -10.77
CA LEU A 63 -19.56 1.11 -10.18
C LEU A 63 -19.96 1.26 -8.71
N CYS A 64 -19.26 2.09 -7.93
CA CYS A 64 -19.65 2.38 -6.55
C CYS A 64 -21.05 3.00 -6.49
N TRP A 65 -21.29 4.04 -7.31
CA TRP A 65 -22.58 4.71 -7.33
C TRP A 65 -23.71 3.82 -7.88
N ARG A 66 -23.50 3.21 -9.06
CA ARG A 66 -24.48 2.31 -9.69
C ARG A 66 -24.76 1.08 -8.83
N GLY A 67 -23.73 0.47 -8.26
CA GLY A 67 -23.84 -0.69 -7.40
C GLY A 67 -24.66 -0.41 -6.14
N GLN A 68 -24.46 0.74 -5.51
CA GLN A 68 -25.28 1.15 -4.36
C GLN A 68 -26.76 1.36 -4.73
N VAL A 69 -27.05 1.95 -5.90
CA VAL A 69 -28.42 2.13 -6.38
C VAL A 69 -29.07 0.78 -6.68
N TRP A 70 -28.38 -0.07 -7.44
CA TRP A 70 -28.88 -1.39 -7.83
C TRP A 70 -29.14 -2.29 -6.62
N MET A 71 -28.27 -2.27 -5.61
CA MET A 71 -28.47 -3.05 -4.38
C MET A 71 -29.64 -2.56 -3.52
N LYS A 72 -30.27 -1.39 -3.77
CA LYS A 72 -31.46 -0.99 -3.01
C LYS A 72 -32.61 -1.99 -3.22
N ASP A 73 -32.77 -2.44 -4.45
CA ASP A 73 -33.88 -3.29 -4.89
C ASP A 73 -33.57 -4.80 -4.82
N HIS A 74 -32.34 -5.18 -4.46
CA HIS A 74 -31.89 -6.58 -4.40
C HIS A 74 -31.59 -7.02 -2.98
N ASP A 75 -31.70 -8.31 -2.68
CA ASP A 75 -31.32 -8.83 -1.37
C ASP A 75 -29.81 -8.79 -1.12
N ARG A 76 -29.41 -8.79 0.16
CA ARG A 76 -27.99 -8.86 0.54
C ARG A 76 -27.39 -10.19 0.07
N TRP A 77 -26.20 -10.14 -0.51
CA TRP A 77 -25.50 -11.35 -0.90
C TRP A 77 -24.72 -11.95 0.28
N HIS A 78 -24.63 -13.28 0.30
CA HIS A 78 -24.07 -14.05 1.40
C HIS A 78 -22.67 -14.64 1.09
N TRP A 79 -21.81 -13.86 0.43
CA TRP A 79 -20.51 -14.29 -0.09
C TRP A 79 -19.38 -14.24 0.95
N ARG A 80 -19.67 -14.67 2.18
CA ARG A 80 -18.73 -14.57 3.30
C ARG A 80 -17.44 -15.36 3.06
N TYR A 81 -17.52 -16.55 2.46
CA TYR A 81 -16.36 -17.42 2.27
C TYR A 81 -15.43 -16.89 1.18
N ILE A 82 -16.01 -16.31 0.12
CA ILE A 82 -15.26 -15.62 -0.93
C ILE A 82 -14.57 -14.38 -0.34
N LEU A 83 -15.28 -13.57 0.46
CA LEU A 83 -14.71 -12.43 1.17
C LEU A 83 -13.58 -12.87 2.13
N THR A 84 -13.74 -13.98 2.84
CA THR A 84 -12.69 -14.55 3.70
C THR A 84 -11.45 -14.92 2.89
N ALA A 85 -11.62 -15.67 1.79
CA ALA A 85 -10.52 -16.10 0.93
C ALA A 85 -9.80 -14.88 0.32
N TRP A 86 -10.55 -13.88 -0.11
CA TRP A 86 -10.04 -12.61 -0.61
C TRP A 86 -9.17 -11.89 0.43
N ASN A 87 -9.69 -11.70 1.65
CA ASN A 87 -8.95 -11.05 2.74
C ASN A 87 -7.68 -11.84 3.12
N PHE A 88 -7.75 -13.16 3.25
CA PHE A 88 -6.53 -13.93 3.56
C PHE A 88 -5.54 -13.96 2.39
N GLY A 89 -6.02 -13.93 1.14
CA GLY A 89 -5.18 -13.78 -0.04
C GLY A 89 -4.41 -12.46 -0.03
N LEU A 90 -5.11 -11.34 0.17
CA LEU A 90 -4.47 -10.02 0.27
C LEU A 90 -3.55 -9.90 1.50
N SER A 91 -3.90 -10.53 2.61
CA SER A 91 -3.06 -10.60 3.80
C SER A 91 -1.75 -11.35 3.53
N LEU A 92 -1.84 -12.53 2.90
CA LEU A 92 -0.68 -13.32 2.53
C LEU A 92 0.20 -12.60 1.51
N PHE A 93 -0.42 -12.04 0.45
CA PHE A 93 0.28 -11.23 -0.54
C PHE A 93 1.05 -10.08 0.12
N SER A 94 0.39 -9.34 1.01
CA SER A 94 1.00 -8.22 1.72
C SER A 94 2.11 -8.67 2.67
N PHE A 95 1.95 -9.82 3.32
CA PHE A 95 2.96 -10.38 4.22
C PHE A 95 4.20 -10.82 3.45
N VAL A 96 4.05 -11.49 2.31
CA VAL A 96 5.19 -11.86 1.45
C VAL A 96 5.87 -10.60 0.90
N GLY A 97 5.09 -9.61 0.43
CA GLY A 97 5.63 -8.32 0.00
C GLY A 97 6.45 -7.63 1.10
N MET A 98 5.94 -7.57 2.33
CA MET A 98 6.67 -7.06 3.49
C MET A 98 7.99 -7.82 3.71
N MET A 99 7.97 -9.16 3.66
CA MET A 99 9.18 -9.97 3.86
C MET A 99 10.24 -9.78 2.75
N ARG A 100 9.85 -9.23 1.60
CA ARG A 100 10.71 -9.01 0.43
C ARG A 100 11.23 -7.58 0.31
N THR A 101 10.52 -6.62 0.89
CA THR A 101 10.90 -5.20 0.82
C THR A 101 11.44 -4.66 2.14
N ALA A 102 10.95 -5.14 3.29
CA ALA A 102 11.38 -4.63 4.60
C ALA A 102 12.87 -4.90 4.90
N PRO A 103 13.43 -6.09 4.60
CA PRO A 103 14.87 -6.32 4.81
C PRO A 103 15.75 -5.38 3.99
N ASN A 104 15.36 -5.07 2.75
CA ASN A 104 16.08 -4.12 1.90
C ASN A 104 16.03 -2.70 2.47
N LEU A 105 14.85 -2.25 2.94
CA LEU A 105 14.74 -0.97 3.63
C LEU A 105 15.62 -0.90 4.89
N LEU A 106 15.63 -1.95 5.71
CA LEU A 106 16.47 -2.01 6.91
C LEU A 106 17.96 -1.97 6.56
N HIS A 107 18.37 -2.65 5.50
CA HIS A 107 19.74 -2.59 5.00
C HIS A 107 20.11 -1.17 4.57
N ASN A 108 19.28 -0.51 3.77
CA ASN A 108 19.53 0.85 3.29
C ASN A 108 19.58 1.85 4.46
N LEU A 109 18.74 1.69 5.48
CA LEU A 109 18.76 2.54 6.69
C LEU A 109 20.02 2.37 7.56
N VAL A 110 20.68 1.21 7.50
CA VAL A 110 21.89 0.93 8.28
C VAL A 110 23.17 1.25 7.49
N THR A 111 23.14 1.13 6.17
CA THR A 111 24.32 1.25 5.30
C THR A 111 24.43 2.57 4.57
N MET A 112 23.31 3.25 4.31
CA MET A 112 23.25 4.51 3.59
C MET A 112 22.80 5.64 4.51
N SER A 113 23.15 6.88 4.18
CA SER A 113 22.63 8.03 4.93
C SER A 113 21.13 8.19 4.68
N LEU A 114 20.42 8.90 5.57
CA LEU A 114 19.01 9.23 5.35
C LEU A 114 18.83 10.10 4.08
N GLU A 115 19.84 10.90 3.74
CA GLU A 115 19.86 11.69 2.51
C GLU A 115 19.85 10.79 1.27
N ASP A 116 20.72 9.79 1.23
CA ASP A 116 20.79 8.84 0.11
C ASP A 116 19.50 8.02 0.01
N ASN A 117 18.92 7.58 1.13
CA ASN A 117 17.61 6.91 1.16
C ASN A 117 16.48 7.77 0.60
N MET A 118 16.63 9.09 0.61
CA MET A 118 15.62 10.04 0.14
C MET A 118 15.93 10.57 -1.26
N CYS A 119 17.16 10.45 -1.77
CA CYS A 119 17.57 11.15 -2.99
C CYS A 119 18.23 10.27 -4.05
N ALA A 120 18.79 9.11 -3.67
CA ALA A 120 19.43 8.20 -4.61
C ALA A 120 18.42 7.56 -5.57
N ASP A 121 18.92 7.09 -6.72
CA ASP A 121 18.09 6.43 -7.71
C ASP A 121 17.43 5.16 -7.10
N PRO A 122 16.09 5.04 -7.13
CA PRO A 122 15.42 3.83 -6.71
C PRO A 122 15.95 2.58 -7.39
N ARG A 123 16.32 2.63 -8.67
CA ARG A 123 16.74 1.48 -9.47
C ARG A 123 17.99 0.81 -8.90
N GLU A 124 18.92 1.62 -8.40
CA GLU A 124 20.15 1.15 -7.76
C GLU A 124 19.90 0.61 -6.33
N THR A 125 18.91 1.16 -5.63
CA THR A 125 18.74 0.97 -4.18
C THR A 125 17.70 -0.08 -3.79
N PHE A 126 16.59 -0.20 -4.52
CA PHE A 126 15.50 -1.14 -4.20
C PHE A 126 14.60 -1.51 -5.39
N GLY A 127 14.70 -0.78 -6.50
CA GLY A 127 13.78 -0.80 -7.63
C GLY A 127 14.01 -1.96 -8.59
N SER A 128 15.16 -2.64 -8.49
CA SER A 128 15.56 -3.76 -9.35
C SER A 128 15.62 -5.10 -8.62
N GLY A 129 15.71 -6.19 -9.38
CA GLY A 129 15.78 -7.55 -8.85
C GLY A 129 14.56 -7.94 -8.03
N SER A 130 14.79 -8.73 -6.98
CA SER A 130 13.72 -9.30 -6.17
C SER A 130 12.89 -8.25 -5.43
N THR A 131 13.52 -7.23 -4.84
CA THR A 131 12.78 -6.13 -4.18
C THR A 131 11.99 -5.31 -5.20
N GLY A 132 12.57 -5.05 -6.37
CA GLY A 132 11.91 -4.34 -7.47
C GLY A 132 10.61 -4.98 -7.92
N LEU A 133 10.60 -6.31 -8.05
CA LEU A 133 9.38 -7.08 -8.35
C LEU A 133 8.27 -6.80 -7.34
N TRP A 134 8.57 -6.89 -6.04
CA TRP A 134 7.56 -6.73 -5.00
C TRP A 134 7.10 -5.28 -4.82
N VAL A 135 7.95 -4.31 -5.19
CA VAL A 135 7.54 -2.92 -5.32
C VAL A 135 6.60 -2.76 -6.52
N GLN A 136 6.88 -3.35 -7.68
CA GLN A 136 5.99 -3.22 -8.83
C GLN A 136 4.65 -3.93 -8.60
N LEU A 137 4.66 -5.12 -7.99
CA LEU A 137 3.45 -5.83 -7.57
C LEU A 137 2.63 -5.03 -6.56
N PHE A 138 3.26 -4.26 -5.66
CA PHE A 138 2.58 -3.36 -4.73
C PHE A 138 1.77 -2.29 -5.45
N ILE A 139 2.33 -1.69 -6.50
CA ILE A 139 1.66 -0.66 -7.29
C ILE A 139 0.47 -1.26 -8.04
N LEU A 140 0.68 -2.45 -8.63
CA LEU A 140 -0.37 -3.16 -9.35
C LEU A 140 -1.47 -3.70 -8.43
N SER A 141 -1.18 -4.01 -7.16
CA SER A 141 -2.18 -4.52 -6.20
C SER A 141 -3.31 -3.53 -5.93
N LYS A 142 -3.10 -2.24 -6.19
CA LYS A 142 -4.13 -1.21 -5.99
C LYS A 142 -5.33 -1.39 -6.90
N PHE A 143 -5.16 -2.03 -8.07
CA PHE A 143 -6.30 -2.39 -8.94
C PHE A 143 -7.16 -3.51 -8.33
N PRO A 144 -6.61 -4.69 -7.95
CA PRO A 144 -7.33 -5.69 -7.18
C PRO A 144 -8.00 -5.13 -5.92
N GLU A 145 -7.33 -4.28 -5.15
CA GLU A 145 -7.88 -3.71 -3.91
C GLU A 145 -9.19 -2.92 -4.12
N LEU A 146 -9.48 -2.44 -5.33
CA LEU A 146 -10.79 -1.83 -5.67
C LEU A 146 -11.98 -2.79 -5.47
N PHE A 147 -11.75 -4.10 -5.55
CA PHE A 147 -12.77 -5.12 -5.29
C PHE A 147 -13.21 -5.16 -3.82
N ASP A 148 -12.48 -4.56 -2.87
CA ASP A 148 -12.93 -4.42 -1.49
C ASP A 148 -14.29 -3.69 -1.43
N THR A 149 -14.46 -2.67 -2.27
CA THR A 149 -15.70 -1.90 -2.35
C THR A 149 -16.85 -2.71 -2.93
N PHE A 150 -16.57 -3.62 -3.87
CA PHE A 150 -17.56 -4.55 -4.38
C PHE A 150 -18.15 -5.39 -3.24
N PHE A 151 -17.30 -5.95 -2.36
CA PHE A 151 -17.79 -6.69 -1.19
C PHE A 151 -18.61 -5.84 -0.22
N ILE A 152 -18.25 -4.57 -0.01
CA ILE A 152 -19.04 -3.65 0.82
C ILE A 152 -20.44 -3.44 0.24
N VAL A 153 -20.53 -3.20 -1.08
CA VAL A 153 -21.77 -2.93 -1.80
C VAL A 153 -22.71 -4.16 -1.77
N ILE A 154 -22.23 -5.34 -2.15
CA ILE A 154 -23.08 -6.56 -2.20
C ILE A 154 -23.55 -7.01 -0.81
N HIS A 155 -22.80 -6.69 0.25
CA HIS A 155 -23.19 -6.97 1.63
C HIS A 155 -24.06 -5.85 2.25
N LYS A 156 -24.46 -4.84 1.47
CA LYS A 156 -25.24 -3.66 1.92
C LYS A 156 -24.61 -2.95 3.12
N LYS A 157 -23.29 -2.87 3.16
CA LYS A 157 -22.57 -2.12 4.21
C LYS A 157 -22.46 -0.64 3.82
N PRO A 158 -22.43 0.29 4.79
CA PRO A 158 -22.28 1.70 4.48
C PRO A 158 -20.90 1.96 3.86
N LEU A 159 -20.88 2.45 2.62
CA LEU A 159 -19.66 2.88 1.95
C LEU A 159 -19.30 4.28 2.45
N ILE A 160 -18.33 4.37 3.34
CA ILE A 160 -17.91 5.63 3.96
C ILE A 160 -16.99 6.43 3.01
N PHE A 161 -16.99 7.76 3.15
CA PHE A 161 -16.14 8.67 2.37
C PHE A 161 -14.67 8.25 2.37
N LEU A 162 -14.12 8.02 3.56
CA LEU A 162 -12.72 7.62 3.76
C LEU A 162 -12.32 6.43 2.88
N HIS A 163 -13.21 5.43 2.71
CA HIS A 163 -12.90 4.20 1.97
C HIS A 163 -12.71 4.49 0.48
N TRP A 164 -13.74 5.03 -0.17
CA TRP A 164 -13.68 5.22 -1.62
C TRP A 164 -12.72 6.35 -2.01
N TYR A 165 -12.59 7.39 -1.18
CA TYR A 165 -11.60 8.44 -1.37
C TYR A 165 -10.19 7.84 -1.37
N HIS A 166 -9.85 7.07 -0.33
CA HIS A 166 -8.56 6.39 -0.19
C HIS A 166 -8.22 5.51 -1.40
N HIS A 167 -9.14 4.64 -1.83
CA HIS A 167 -8.87 3.73 -2.95
C HIS A 167 -8.63 4.46 -4.28
N ILE A 168 -9.33 5.58 -4.52
CA ILE A 168 -9.08 6.40 -5.71
C ILE A 168 -7.71 7.06 -5.62
N THR A 169 -7.43 7.77 -4.53
CA THR A 169 -6.22 8.59 -4.43
C THR A 169 -4.96 7.75 -4.32
N VAL A 170 -4.98 6.62 -3.60
CA VAL A 170 -3.81 5.74 -3.47
C VAL A 170 -3.45 5.07 -4.79
N LEU A 171 -4.45 4.68 -5.61
CA LEU A 171 -4.19 4.06 -6.91
C LEU A 171 -3.51 5.06 -7.85
N LEU A 172 -4.07 6.27 -7.96
CA LEU A 172 -3.49 7.35 -8.78
C LEU A 172 -2.07 7.70 -8.31
N TYR A 173 -1.89 7.88 -7.00
CA TYR A 173 -0.60 8.26 -6.43
C TYR A 173 0.45 7.16 -6.60
N CYS A 174 0.13 5.89 -6.31
CA CYS A 174 1.08 4.80 -6.46
C CYS A 174 1.56 4.67 -7.90
N TRP A 175 0.65 4.72 -8.88
CA TRP A 175 1.02 4.69 -10.29
C TRP A 175 1.97 5.84 -10.67
N HIS A 176 1.56 7.07 -10.34
CA HIS A 176 2.36 8.27 -10.59
C HIS A 176 3.74 8.18 -9.92
N SER A 177 3.80 7.74 -8.67
CA SER A 177 5.03 7.64 -7.89
C SER A 177 6.01 6.60 -8.40
N TYR A 178 5.49 5.52 -8.95
CA TYR A 178 6.30 4.51 -9.59
C TYR A 178 6.93 5.01 -10.90
N VAL A 179 6.12 5.62 -11.76
CA VAL A 179 6.58 6.16 -13.05
C VAL A 179 7.56 7.34 -12.85
N SER A 180 7.33 8.18 -11.84
CA SER A 180 8.25 9.27 -11.49
C SER A 180 9.48 8.82 -10.67
N THR A 181 9.73 7.51 -10.53
CA THR A 181 10.88 6.93 -9.83
C THR A 181 11.16 7.60 -8.48
N SER A 182 10.16 7.63 -7.58
CA SER A 182 10.27 8.32 -6.29
C SER A 182 11.15 7.55 -5.28
N PRO A 183 12.31 8.09 -4.82
CA PRO A 183 13.17 7.44 -3.82
C PRO A 183 12.49 7.09 -2.49
N PRO A 184 11.65 7.95 -1.86
CA PRO A 184 10.99 7.59 -0.60
C PRO A 184 9.93 6.48 -0.78
N GLY A 185 9.68 6.02 -2.01
CA GLY A 185 8.74 4.95 -2.36
C GLY A 185 8.83 3.71 -1.45
N ILE A 186 10.05 3.24 -1.17
CA ILE A 186 10.26 2.01 -0.38
C ILE A 186 9.70 2.12 1.05
N PHE A 187 9.77 3.30 1.68
CA PHE A 187 9.18 3.52 3.00
C PHE A 187 7.67 3.33 2.95
N PHE A 188 7.01 3.93 1.95
CA PHE A 188 5.57 3.82 1.73
C PHE A 188 5.13 2.38 1.45
N VAL A 189 5.88 1.66 0.63
CA VAL A 189 5.63 0.25 0.29
C VAL A 189 5.70 -0.63 1.55
N VAL A 190 6.81 -0.57 2.29
CA VAL A 190 7.04 -1.43 3.46
C VAL A 190 5.98 -1.21 4.53
N MET A 191 5.69 0.06 4.87
CA MET A 191 4.70 0.34 5.90
C MET A 191 3.28 -0.05 5.46
N ASN A 192 2.91 0.17 4.20
CA ASN A 192 1.60 -0.23 3.70
C ASN A 192 1.46 -1.76 3.68
N TYR A 193 2.45 -2.50 3.18
CA TYR A 193 2.43 -3.96 3.24
C TYR A 193 2.29 -4.49 4.66
N SER A 194 3.02 -3.91 5.62
CA SER A 194 2.95 -4.29 7.04
C SER A 194 1.55 -4.09 7.63
N VAL A 195 0.96 -2.91 7.40
CA VAL A 195 -0.38 -2.60 7.90
C VAL A 195 -1.46 -3.39 7.16
N HIS A 196 -1.36 -3.55 5.84
CA HIS A 196 -2.31 -4.31 5.01
C HIS A 196 -2.30 -5.79 5.38
N ALA A 197 -1.12 -6.40 5.61
CA ALA A 197 -1.01 -7.78 6.08
C ALA A 197 -1.83 -7.98 7.36
N SER A 198 -1.68 -7.07 8.32
CA SER A 198 -2.38 -7.09 9.62
C SER A 198 -3.88 -6.80 9.49
N MET A 199 -4.25 -5.79 8.70
CA MET A 199 -5.63 -5.34 8.50
C MET A 199 -6.46 -6.42 7.78
N TYR A 200 -5.97 -6.95 6.67
CA TYR A 200 -6.69 -7.98 5.93
C TYR A 200 -6.76 -9.31 6.70
N PHE A 201 -5.72 -9.66 7.46
CA PHE A 201 -5.78 -10.82 8.36
C PHE A 201 -6.93 -10.65 9.37
N TYR A 202 -7.02 -9.48 9.99
CA TYR A 202 -8.10 -9.13 10.91
C TYR A 202 -9.48 -9.21 10.23
N TYR A 203 -9.63 -8.70 9.01
CA TYR A 203 -10.88 -8.77 8.27
C TYR A 203 -11.26 -10.21 7.87
N GLY A 204 -10.29 -11.05 7.51
CA GLY A 204 -10.49 -12.48 7.27
C GLY A 204 -11.03 -13.20 8.50
N LEU A 205 -10.44 -12.95 9.68
CA LEU A 205 -10.91 -13.49 10.96
C LEU A 205 -12.32 -12.99 11.33
N MET A 206 -12.60 -11.72 11.07
CA MET A 206 -13.93 -11.14 11.26
C MET A 206 -14.99 -11.79 10.36
N ALA A 207 -14.67 -12.03 9.09
CA ALA A 207 -15.55 -12.70 8.14
C ALA A 207 -15.84 -14.16 8.55
N LEU A 208 -14.86 -14.86 9.13
CA LEU A 208 -15.03 -16.20 9.72
C LEU A 208 -15.72 -16.21 11.09
N ARG A 209 -15.93 -15.05 11.72
CA ARG A 209 -16.38 -14.94 13.12
C ARG A 209 -15.44 -15.63 14.12
N MET A 210 -14.16 -15.76 13.77
CA MET A 210 -13.11 -16.37 14.59
C MET A 210 -12.20 -15.33 15.27
N LYS A 211 -12.64 -14.07 15.34
CA LYS A 211 -11.85 -12.97 15.91
C LYS A 211 -11.48 -13.27 17.39
N PRO A 212 -10.18 -13.36 17.72
CA PRO A 212 -9.76 -13.51 19.12
C PRO A 212 -10.20 -12.32 19.97
N LYS A 213 -10.55 -12.55 21.24
CA LYS A 213 -11.03 -11.49 22.15
C LYS A 213 -10.00 -10.39 22.38
N TRP A 214 -8.70 -10.73 22.41
CA TRP A 214 -7.60 -9.80 22.61
C TRP A 214 -7.33 -8.88 21.40
N MET A 215 -7.76 -9.28 20.20
CA MET A 215 -7.55 -8.50 18.98
C MET A 215 -8.64 -7.43 18.85
N HIS A 216 -8.46 -6.35 19.59
CA HIS A 216 -9.40 -5.22 19.58
C HIS A 216 -9.25 -4.40 18.28
N PRO A 217 -10.33 -3.99 17.60
CA PRO A 217 -10.24 -3.21 16.36
C PRO A 217 -9.48 -1.88 16.51
N MET A 218 -9.35 -1.35 17.72
CA MET A 218 -8.48 -0.19 17.99
C MET A 218 -7.03 -0.46 17.61
N ILE A 219 -6.50 -1.68 17.82
CA ILE A 219 -5.09 -2.00 17.53
C ILE A 219 -4.81 -1.79 16.04
N ILE A 220 -5.69 -2.29 15.18
CA ILE A 220 -5.57 -2.12 13.72
C ILE A 220 -5.69 -0.65 13.34
N THR A 221 -6.62 0.09 13.96
CA THR A 221 -6.78 1.53 13.66
C THR A 221 -5.56 2.32 14.13
N SER A 222 -4.92 1.94 15.25
CA SER A 222 -3.68 2.53 15.73
C SER A 222 -2.52 2.29 14.76
N PHE A 223 -2.39 1.09 14.19
CA PHE A 223 -1.39 0.82 13.15
C PHE A 223 -1.60 1.65 11.89
N GLN A 224 -2.86 1.84 11.47
CA GLN A 224 -3.19 2.71 10.34
C GLN A 224 -2.84 4.17 10.62
N ILE A 225 -3.15 4.69 11.82
CA ILE A 225 -2.80 6.06 12.21
C ILE A 225 -1.28 6.23 12.29
N SER A 226 -0.56 5.28 12.88
CA SER A 226 0.90 5.36 12.94
C SER A 226 1.53 5.36 11.55
N GLN A 227 0.99 4.58 10.60
CA GLN A 227 1.42 4.62 9.21
C GLN A 227 1.23 6.02 8.60
N MET A 228 0.12 6.69 8.88
CA MET A 228 -0.11 8.05 8.36
C MET A 228 0.86 9.07 8.97
N ILE A 229 1.15 8.97 10.27
CA ILE A 229 2.13 9.83 10.95
C ILE A 229 3.53 9.66 10.35
N VAL A 230 3.97 8.41 10.18
CA VAL A 230 5.27 8.10 9.57
C VAL A 230 5.31 8.57 8.12
N GLY A 231 4.23 8.38 7.36
CA GLY A 231 4.12 8.86 5.98
C GLY A 231 4.28 10.38 5.87
N VAL A 232 3.62 11.15 6.73
CA VAL A 232 3.83 12.61 6.79
C VAL A 232 5.27 12.95 7.13
N ALA A 233 5.87 12.29 8.12
CA ALA A 233 7.27 12.53 8.50
C ALA A 233 8.25 12.25 7.34
N VAL A 234 8.05 11.16 6.59
CA VAL A 234 8.85 10.82 5.39
C VAL A 234 8.71 11.92 4.33
N THR A 235 7.49 12.41 4.06
CA THR A 235 7.29 13.49 3.08
C THR A 235 7.92 14.82 3.50
N CYS A 236 7.91 15.14 4.80
CA CYS A 236 8.61 16.30 5.35
C CYS A 236 10.13 16.17 5.20
N ALA A 237 10.68 14.99 5.47
CA ALA A 237 12.10 14.70 5.22
C ALA A 237 12.44 14.82 3.73
N GLY A 238 11.56 14.31 2.84
CA GLY A 238 11.68 14.45 1.40
C GLY A 238 11.76 15.92 0.96
N PHE A 239 10.90 16.80 1.50
CA PHE A 239 10.98 18.23 1.22
C PHE A 239 12.28 18.86 1.71
N TYR A 240 12.73 18.49 2.91
CA TYR A 240 13.99 18.99 3.46
C TYR A 240 15.18 18.66 2.56
N TYR A 241 15.31 17.39 2.13
CA TYR A 241 16.42 16.97 1.27
C TYR A 241 16.30 17.47 -0.16
N TYR A 242 15.08 17.56 -0.71
CA TYR A 242 14.83 18.18 -2.01
C TYR A 242 15.31 19.64 -2.07
N LEU A 243 15.07 20.42 -1.00
CA LEU A 243 15.53 21.81 -0.92
C LEU A 243 17.02 21.94 -0.61
N LYS A 244 17.57 21.02 0.17
CA LYS A 244 19.00 21.01 0.53
C LYS A 244 19.89 20.69 -0.67
N ASN A 245 19.43 19.83 -1.57
CA ASN A 245 20.20 19.24 -2.67
C ASN A 245 19.57 19.50 -4.04
N PRO A 246 19.51 20.76 -4.49
CA PRO A 246 18.88 21.11 -5.75
C PRO A 246 19.61 20.47 -6.93
N GLY A 247 18.89 19.70 -7.74
CA GLY A 247 19.39 19.09 -8.98
C GLY A 247 20.18 17.79 -8.81
N THR A 248 20.47 17.34 -7.58
CA THR A 248 21.10 16.04 -7.31
C THR A 248 20.14 15.03 -6.70
N CYS A 249 19.05 15.50 -6.08
CA CYS A 249 18.02 14.63 -5.52
C CYS A 249 17.01 14.19 -6.59
N MET A 250 16.77 12.88 -6.71
CA MET A 250 15.81 12.30 -7.67
C MET A 250 14.33 12.52 -7.27
N ILE A 251 14.05 13.07 -6.07
CA ILE A 251 12.69 13.46 -5.69
C ILE A 251 12.18 14.55 -6.62
N THR A 252 10.98 14.35 -7.16
CA THR A 252 10.25 15.42 -7.85
C THR A 252 9.31 16.15 -6.89
N GLY A 253 9.29 17.49 -6.98
CA GLY A 253 8.45 18.32 -6.11
C GLY A 253 6.95 18.02 -6.22
N GLU A 254 6.49 17.68 -7.43
CA GLU A 254 5.10 17.28 -7.70
C GLU A 254 4.74 15.99 -6.96
N ASN A 255 5.59 14.96 -7.05
CA ASN A 255 5.37 13.69 -6.38
C ASN A 255 5.33 13.84 -4.87
N ASN A 256 6.32 14.55 -4.29
CA ASN A 256 6.38 14.71 -2.84
C ASN A 256 5.23 15.58 -2.30
N THR A 257 4.77 16.57 -3.08
CA THR A 257 3.57 17.35 -2.75
C THR A 257 2.31 16.49 -2.78
N ALA A 258 2.14 15.66 -3.81
CA ALA A 258 1.02 14.73 -3.88
C ALA A 258 1.03 13.74 -2.70
N ALA A 259 2.21 13.23 -2.33
CA ALA A 259 2.41 12.36 -1.18
C ALA A 259 1.99 13.03 0.13
N PHE A 260 2.46 14.27 0.37
CA PHE A 260 2.15 15.04 1.57
C PHE A 260 0.64 15.32 1.68
N CYS A 261 0.02 15.77 0.60
CA CYS A 261 -1.43 16.02 0.55
C CYS A 261 -2.22 14.73 0.83
N MET A 262 -1.84 13.62 0.22
CA MET A 262 -2.50 12.33 0.42
C MET A 262 -2.36 11.86 1.87
N TYR A 263 -1.14 11.73 2.40
CA TYR A 263 -0.92 11.26 3.77
C TYR A 263 -1.48 12.21 4.84
N GLY A 264 -1.40 13.53 4.61
CA GLY A 264 -2.01 14.53 5.48
C GLY A 264 -3.53 14.41 5.52
N SER A 265 -4.18 14.28 4.36
CA SER A 265 -5.63 14.08 4.29
C SER A 265 -6.07 12.78 4.97
N TYR A 266 -5.31 11.69 4.80
CA TYR A 266 -5.60 10.42 5.43
C TYR A 266 -5.42 10.49 6.95
N LEU A 267 -4.35 11.10 7.45
CA LEU A 267 -4.14 11.29 8.88
C LEU A 267 -5.35 12.01 9.51
N PHE A 268 -5.80 13.10 8.90
CA PHE A 268 -6.98 13.83 9.36
C PHE A 268 -8.23 12.94 9.38
N LEU A 269 -8.53 12.24 8.28
CA LEU A 269 -9.74 11.41 8.17
C LEU A 269 -9.71 10.20 9.11
N PHE A 270 -8.56 9.56 9.30
CA PHE A 270 -8.39 8.44 10.24
C PHE A 270 -8.51 8.89 11.69
N LEU A 271 -7.94 10.05 12.06
CA LEU A 271 -8.12 10.64 13.39
C LEU A 271 -9.58 11.00 13.63
N GLN A 272 -10.25 11.63 12.66
CA GLN A 272 -11.66 11.96 12.75
C GLN A 272 -12.52 10.68 12.93
N PHE A 273 -12.24 9.63 12.17
CA PHE A 273 -12.91 8.34 12.28
C PHE A 273 -12.67 7.69 13.65
N PHE A 274 -11.43 7.67 14.12
CA PHE A 274 -11.04 7.06 15.39
C PHE A 274 -11.67 7.77 16.59
N LEU A 275 -11.54 9.09 16.65
CA LEU A 275 -12.15 9.92 17.70
C LEU A 275 -13.67 9.79 17.67
N GLY A 276 -14.30 9.89 16.50
CA GLY A 276 -15.75 9.76 16.36
C GLY A 276 -16.29 8.37 16.74
N ARG A 277 -15.52 7.31 16.51
CA ARG A 277 -15.92 5.93 16.81
C ARG A 277 -15.74 5.55 18.28
N TYR A 278 -14.67 6.02 18.92
CA TYR A 278 -14.26 5.53 20.24
C TYR A 278 -14.43 6.56 21.37
N PHE A 279 -14.36 7.85 21.06
CA PHE A 279 -14.46 8.95 22.03
C PHE A 279 -15.63 9.90 21.77
N GLY A 280 -16.33 9.72 20.64
CA GLY A 280 -17.49 10.54 20.28
C GLY A 280 -18.68 10.31 21.20
N PRO A 281 -19.57 11.30 21.35
CA PRO A 281 -20.78 11.14 22.13
C PRO A 281 -21.62 9.99 21.55
N PRO A 282 -22.28 9.18 22.41
CA PRO A 282 -23.07 8.05 21.94
C PRO A 282 -24.12 8.53 20.95
N LYS A 283 -24.10 7.99 19.72
CA LYS A 283 -25.10 8.33 18.70
C LYS A 283 -26.51 8.08 19.27
N LYS A 284 -27.29 9.15 19.44
CA LYS A 284 -28.71 9.09 19.79
C LYS A 284 -29.41 8.21 18.74
N GLY A 285 -29.79 6.98 19.12
CA GLY A 285 -30.50 6.03 18.26
C GLY A 285 -30.12 4.55 18.42
N SER A 286 -28.95 4.22 18.98
CA SER A 286 -28.50 2.81 19.07
C SER A 286 -29.13 1.99 20.22
N LYS A 287 -30.08 2.55 21.00
CA LYS A 287 -30.77 1.83 22.09
C LYS A 287 -32.02 1.06 21.65
N SER A 288 -32.48 1.19 20.39
CA SER A 288 -33.72 0.54 19.93
C SER A 288 -33.52 -0.88 19.37
N LEU A 289 -32.36 -1.20 18.77
CA LEU A 289 -32.13 -2.52 18.14
C LEU A 289 -31.56 -3.61 19.06
N ALA A 290 -31.16 -3.28 20.30
CA ALA A 290 -30.67 -4.26 21.27
C ALA A 290 -31.77 -4.97 22.07
N LYS A 291 -33.05 -4.62 21.86
CA LYS A 291 -34.19 -5.18 22.61
C LYS A 291 -35.10 -6.13 21.80
N LYS A 292 -34.68 -6.54 20.59
CA LYS A 292 -35.45 -7.47 19.72
C LYS A 292 -34.70 -8.72 19.26
N VAL A 293 -33.54 -9.01 19.84
CA VAL A 293 -32.85 -10.30 19.68
C VAL A 293 -32.38 -10.77 21.06
N ALA A 294 -33.35 -11.13 21.88
CA ALA A 294 -33.22 -12.04 23.01
C ALA A 294 -34.46 -12.95 22.96
#